data_AF-A0A2H6ECZ3-F1
#
_entry.id   AF-A0A2H6ECZ3-F1
#
_cell.length_a   1.000
_cell.length_b   1.000
_cell.length_c   1.000
_cell.angle_alpha   90.00
_cell.angle_beta   90.00
_cell.angle_gamma   90.00
#
_symmetry.space_group_name_H-M   'P 1'
#
loop_
_entity.id
_entity.type
_entity.pdbx_description
1 polymer ?
#
loop_
_entity_poly.entity_id
_entity_poly.type
_entity_poly.pdbx_seq_one_letter_code
_entity_poly.pdbx_strand_id
1 'polypeptide(L)'
;MPEKKQAKINEDLLNRIIAVAYRDAGLYNRLAVWIKAKKDPKIKNLLDEYRHTADSVHNIKPEEISFNIHESLHDKVKLQSWHKGAASKLSYAFYSVFAKPVYAATSVTIILVAVIAFILFMQPSPKHSYTKAEIKLAQEQLEQSFAIVGKVFGEVETKLDKDVMTKHVSKPLNKGLNFLNDYLIGG
;
A
#
# COMPACT_ATOMS: atom_id res chain seq x y z
N MET A 1 -20.22 40.47 7.80
CA MET A 1 -20.42 39.11 7.28
C MET A 1 -19.87 38.13 8.31
N PRO A 2 -20.67 37.23 8.89
CA PRO A 2 -20.18 36.36 9.97
C PRO A 2 -19.36 35.21 9.37
N GLU A 3 -18.14 35.09 9.87
CA GLU A 3 -17.16 34.05 9.58
C GLU A 3 -17.70 32.69 10.05
N LYS A 4 -17.91 31.76 9.11
CA LYS A 4 -18.39 30.40 9.42
C LYS A 4 -17.33 29.67 10.24
N LYS A 5 -17.56 29.60 11.56
CA LYS A 5 -16.83 28.80 12.55
C LYS A 5 -16.58 27.39 12.01
N GLN A 6 -15.37 27.15 11.51
CA GLN A 6 -14.99 25.85 10.97
C GLN A 6 -14.95 24.87 12.13
N ALA A 7 -15.91 23.94 12.18
CA ALA A 7 -15.88 22.83 13.12
C ALA A 7 -14.59 22.04 12.86
N LYS A 8 -13.60 22.24 13.72
CA LYS A 8 -12.28 21.60 13.66
C LYS A 8 -12.52 20.10 13.68
N ILE A 9 -12.20 19.41 12.58
CA ILE A 9 -12.25 17.95 12.52
C ILE A 9 -11.29 17.45 13.60
N ASN A 10 -11.80 16.61 14.51
CA ASN A 10 -11.00 16.02 15.57
C ASN A 10 -9.89 15.14 14.95
N GLU A 11 -8.65 15.27 15.42
CA GLU A 11 -7.49 14.51 14.93
C GLU A 11 -7.71 12.99 14.98
N ASP A 12 -8.41 12.49 16.00
CA ASP A 12 -8.76 11.07 16.11
C ASP A 12 -9.70 10.61 14.99
N LEU A 13 -10.59 11.49 14.54
CA LEU A 13 -11.49 11.20 13.43
C LEU A 13 -10.72 11.18 12.11
N LEU A 14 -9.81 12.14 11.92
CA LEU A 14 -8.95 12.21 10.74
C LEU A 14 -8.09 10.94 10.61
N ASN A 15 -7.44 10.51 11.69
CA ASN A 15 -6.64 9.29 11.72
C ASN A 15 -7.47 8.05 11.36
N ARG A 16 -8.71 7.95 11.85
CA ARG A 16 -9.62 6.87 11.47
C ARG A 16 -10.01 6.92 9.99
N ILE A 17 -10.25 8.11 9.43
CA ILE A 17 -10.56 8.28 8.00
C ILE A 17 -9.38 7.82 7.14
N ILE A 18 -8.16 8.23 7.48
CA ILE A 18 -6.93 7.82 6.78
C ILE A 18 -6.75 6.31 6.87
N ALA A 19 -6.85 5.72 8.08
CA ALA A 19 -6.74 4.28 8.25
C ALA A 19 -7.79 3.50 7.43
N VAL A 20 -9.02 4.04 7.31
CA VAL A 20 -10.06 3.43 6.47
C VAL A 20 -9.74 3.56 4.98
N ALA A 21 -9.21 4.71 4.54
CA ALA A 21 -8.82 4.95 3.15
C ALA A 21 -7.72 3.99 2.69
N TYR A 22 -6.69 3.78 3.52
CA TYR A 22 -5.59 2.85 3.26
C TYR A 22 -5.92 1.38 3.55
N ARG A 23 -7.19 1.06 3.84
CA ARG A 23 -7.68 -0.30 4.17
C ARG A 23 -6.99 -0.93 5.39
N ASP A 24 -6.45 -0.11 6.29
CA ASP A 24 -5.72 -0.54 7.49
C ASP A 24 -6.60 -0.52 8.75
N ALA A 25 -7.80 0.06 8.68
CA ALA A 25 -8.75 0.08 9.77
C ALA A 25 -9.56 -1.23 9.88
N GLY A 26 -9.73 -1.70 11.12
CA GLY A 26 -10.64 -2.82 11.44
C GLY A 26 -12.11 -2.53 11.10
N LEU A 27 -12.92 -3.60 11.01
CA LEU A 27 -14.32 -3.55 10.57
C LEU A 27 -15.17 -2.51 11.31
N TYR A 28 -15.00 -2.40 12.64
CA TYR A 28 -15.71 -1.43 13.47
C TYR A 28 -15.42 0.02 13.03
N ASN A 29 -14.15 0.38 12.85
CA ASN A 29 -13.76 1.73 12.43
C ASN A 29 -14.24 2.02 11.01
N ARG A 30 -14.23 1.02 10.13
CA ARG A 30 -14.77 1.12 8.77
C ARG A 30 -16.25 1.47 8.77
N LEU A 31 -17.03 0.78 9.58
CA LEU A 31 -18.47 1.02 9.72
C LEU A 31 -18.76 2.38 10.36
N ALA A 32 -18.02 2.75 11.40
CA ALA A 32 -18.16 4.03 12.08
C ALA A 32 -17.87 5.22 11.15
N VAL A 33 -16.80 5.14 10.35
CA VAL A 33 -16.47 6.17 9.36
C VAL A 33 -17.50 6.19 8.23
N TRP A 34 -17.98 5.03 7.77
CA TRP A 34 -19.01 4.96 6.73
C TRP A 34 -20.33 5.62 7.15
N ILE A 35 -20.79 5.36 8.39
CA ILE A 35 -21.99 6.00 8.95
C ILE A 35 -21.80 7.51 9.05
N LYS A 36 -20.62 7.98 9.47
CA LYS A 36 -20.30 9.41 9.57
C LYS A 36 -20.18 10.08 8.21
N ALA A 37 -19.55 9.43 7.23
CA ALA A 37 -19.45 9.90 5.85
C ALA A 37 -20.82 10.02 5.16
N LYS A 38 -21.80 9.17 5.54
CA LYS A 38 -23.18 9.29 5.06
C LYS A 38 -23.90 10.52 5.62
N LYS A 39 -23.51 10.99 6.81
CA LYS A 39 -24.14 12.12 7.51
C LYS A 39 -23.46 13.46 7.23
N ASP A 40 -22.14 13.47 7.02
CA ASP A 40 -21.37 14.68 6.78
C ASP A 40 -20.63 14.61 5.43
N PRO A 41 -21.00 15.46 4.45
CA PRO A 41 -20.35 15.49 3.14
C PRO A 41 -18.87 15.86 3.21
N LYS A 42 -18.41 16.59 4.24
CA LYS A 42 -16.99 16.92 4.41
C LYS A 42 -16.15 15.68 4.71
N ILE A 43 -16.65 14.80 5.59
CA ILE A 43 -15.98 13.54 5.94
C ILE A 43 -15.92 12.62 4.73
N LYS A 44 -16.98 12.59 3.93
CA LYS A 44 -17.03 11.83 2.68
C LYS A 44 -15.97 12.31 1.69
N ASN A 45 -15.91 13.62 1.43
CA ASN A 45 -14.92 14.19 0.52
C ASN A 45 -13.49 13.89 0.97
N LEU A 46 -13.20 14.04 2.27
CA LEU A 46 -11.89 13.70 2.83
C LEU A 46 -11.55 12.21 2.62
N LEU A 47 -12.52 11.32 2.89
CA LEU A 47 -12.33 9.89 2.72
C LEU A 47 -12.03 9.53 1.26
N ASP A 48 -12.77 10.12 0.32
CA ASP A 48 -12.61 9.87 -1.11
C ASP A 48 -11.27 10.42 -1.62
N GLU A 49 -10.83 11.58 -1.14
CA GLU A 49 -9.52 12.17 -1.45
C GLU A 49 -8.38 11.24 -1.00
N TYR A 50 -8.39 10.80 0.27
CA TYR A 50 -7.38 9.87 0.76
C TYR A 50 -7.42 8.50 0.07
N ARG A 51 -8.60 8.03 -0.35
CA ARG A 51 -8.71 6.79 -1.13
C ARG A 51 -8.09 6.95 -2.50
N HIS A 52 -8.34 8.07 -3.19
CA HIS A 52 -7.73 8.35 -4.47
C HIS A 52 -6.20 8.43 -4.37
N THR A 53 -5.67 9.06 -3.31
CA THR A 53 -4.23 9.06 -3.04
C THR A 53 -3.69 7.66 -2.77
N ALA A 54 -4.37 6.87 -1.94
CA ALA A 54 -3.96 5.50 -1.63
C ALA A 54 -3.95 4.62 -2.90
N ASP A 55 -4.97 4.71 -3.74
CA ASP A 55 -5.06 3.99 -5.01
C ASP A 55 -3.97 4.45 -5.99
N SER A 56 -3.68 5.75 -6.04
CA SER A 56 -2.60 6.29 -6.88
C SER A 56 -1.23 5.79 -6.45
N VAL A 57 -0.95 5.76 -5.14
CA VAL A 57 0.30 5.22 -4.57
C VAL A 57 0.39 3.71 -4.79
N HIS A 58 -0.70 2.98 -4.61
CA HIS A 58 -0.73 1.52 -4.80
C HIS A 58 -0.55 1.11 -6.28
N ASN A 59 -0.94 1.98 -7.21
CA ASN A 59 -0.76 1.78 -8.65
C ASN A 59 0.63 2.19 -9.17
N ILE A 60 1.51 2.74 -8.32
CA ILE A 60 2.91 2.94 -8.69
C ILE A 60 3.50 1.55 -8.92
N LYS A 61 3.87 1.26 -10.17
CA LYS A 61 4.51 0.00 -10.52
C LYS A 61 5.74 -0.16 -9.63
N PRO A 62 5.85 -1.25 -8.84
CA PRO A 62 7.10 -1.52 -8.15
C PRO A 62 8.18 -1.63 -9.23
N GLU A 63 9.22 -0.79 -9.11
CA GLU A 63 10.42 -0.95 -9.92
C GLU A 63 10.91 -2.38 -9.68
N GLU A 64 11.05 -3.16 -10.76
CA GLU A 64 11.49 -4.54 -10.70
C GLU A 64 12.94 -4.59 -10.21
N ILE A 65 13.14 -4.55 -8.89
CA ILE A 65 14.37 -5.01 -8.28
C ILE A 65 14.32 -6.53 -8.43
N SER A 66 15.08 -7.04 -9.40
CA SER A 66 15.23 -8.46 -9.70
C SER A 66 15.87 -9.19 -8.52
N PHE A 67 15.08 -9.47 -7.49
CA PHE A 67 15.43 -10.43 -6.46
C PHE A 67 14.53 -11.65 -6.65
N ASN A 68 15.15 -12.75 -7.08
CA ASN A 68 14.55 -14.07 -7.27
C ASN A 68 13.94 -14.60 -5.96
N ILE A 69 12.76 -14.11 -5.56
CA ILE A 69 11.99 -14.60 -4.39
C ILE A 69 10.73 -15.35 -4.85
N HIS A 70 10.42 -15.34 -6.15
CA HIS A 70 9.18 -15.90 -6.70
C HIS A 70 9.05 -17.43 -6.68
N GLU A 71 10.10 -18.17 -6.38
CA GLU A 71 10.06 -19.64 -6.49
C GLU A 71 9.49 -20.33 -5.23
N SER A 72 9.34 -19.63 -4.10
CA SER A 72 9.00 -20.27 -2.81
C SER A 72 7.54 -20.13 -2.34
N LEU A 73 6.70 -19.31 -3.00
CA LEU A 73 5.30 -19.14 -2.59
C LEU A 73 4.31 -20.07 -3.31
N HIS A 74 4.61 -20.48 -4.54
CA HIS A 74 3.64 -21.23 -5.35
C HIS A 74 3.45 -22.68 -4.88
N ASP A 75 4.41 -23.22 -4.12
CA ASP A 75 4.42 -24.62 -3.71
C ASP A 75 3.66 -24.90 -2.40
N LYS A 76 3.35 -23.86 -1.61
CA LYS A 76 2.60 -23.98 -0.34
C LYS A 76 1.09 -23.76 -0.46
N VAL A 77 0.60 -23.33 -1.61
CA VAL A 77 -0.83 -23.14 -1.85
C VAL A 77 -1.33 -24.16 -2.86
N LYS A 78 -1.26 -25.44 -2.48
CA LYS A 78 -2.17 -26.45 -3.05
C LYS A 78 -3.58 -26.16 -2.51
N LEU A 79 -4.26 -25.20 -3.13
CA LEU A 79 -5.70 -25.02 -3.00
C LEU A 79 -6.37 -26.30 -3.53
N GLN A 80 -6.60 -27.22 -2.60
CA GLN A 80 -7.31 -28.47 -2.82
C GLN A 80 -8.69 -28.12 -3.39
N SER A 81 -8.87 -28.36 -4.69
CA SER A 81 -10.14 -28.17 -5.38
C SER A 81 -11.22 -28.95 -4.64
N TRP A 82 -12.17 -28.24 -4.05
CA TRP A 82 -13.34 -28.82 -3.40
C TRP A 82 -14.05 -29.78 -4.38
N HIS A 83 -14.08 -31.07 -4.05
CA HIS A 83 -14.81 -32.07 -4.84
C HIS A 83 -16.29 -31.67 -4.95
N LYS A 84 -16.79 -31.53 -6.19
CA LYS A 84 -18.21 -31.22 -6.51
C LYS A 84 -19.24 -32.16 -5.84
N GLY A 85 -18.83 -33.33 -5.34
CA GLY A 85 -19.68 -34.28 -4.60
C GLY A 85 -19.79 -34.04 -3.08
N ALA A 86 -18.94 -33.20 -2.49
CA ALA A 86 -19.03 -32.86 -1.06
C ALA A 86 -20.15 -31.84 -0.78
N ALA A 87 -20.32 -30.88 -1.69
CA ALA A 87 -21.36 -29.86 -1.61
C ALA A 87 -22.77 -30.47 -1.63
N SER A 88 -23.01 -31.49 -2.48
CA SER A 88 -24.31 -32.17 -2.58
C SER A 88 -24.63 -33.06 -1.37
N LYS A 89 -23.62 -33.66 -0.74
CA LYS A 89 -23.79 -34.42 0.51
C LYS A 89 -24.03 -33.51 1.71
N LEU A 90 -23.34 -32.37 1.78
CA LEU A 90 -23.59 -31.35 2.79
C LEU A 90 -24.99 -30.77 2.66
N SER A 91 -25.44 -30.39 1.45
CA SER A 91 -26.79 -29.84 1.25
C SER A 91 -27.89 -30.81 1.66
N TYR A 92 -27.72 -32.12 1.39
CA TYR A 92 -28.68 -33.14 1.81
C TYR A 92 -28.70 -33.32 3.34
N ALA A 93 -27.52 -33.30 3.98
CA ALA A 93 -27.41 -33.33 5.44
C ALA A 93 -28.08 -32.10 6.08
N PHE A 94 -27.86 -30.90 5.55
CA PHE A 94 -28.51 -29.67 6.01
C PHE A 94 -30.04 -29.77 5.89
N TYR A 95 -30.58 -30.18 4.73
CA TYR A 95 -32.03 -30.31 4.55
C TYR A 95 -32.66 -31.30 5.55
N SER A 96 -31.99 -32.43 5.81
CA SER A 96 -32.48 -33.46 6.74
C SER A 96 -32.54 -33.02 8.20
N VAL A 97 -31.63 -32.12 8.62
CA VAL A 97 -31.57 -31.59 9.98
C VAL A 97 -32.59 -30.46 10.18
N PHE A 98 -32.83 -29.63 9.16
CA PHE A 98 -33.80 -28.54 9.22
C PHE A 98 -35.25 -28.96 8.96
N ALA A 99 -35.49 -30.15 8.38
CA ALA A 99 -36.84 -30.67 8.13
C ALA A 99 -37.62 -31.07 9.39
N LYS A 100 -36.94 -31.20 10.55
CA LYS A 100 -37.57 -31.52 11.83
C LYS A 100 -37.45 -30.34 12.81
N PRO A 101 -38.56 -29.87 13.40
CA PRO A 101 -38.59 -28.61 14.17
C PRO A 101 -37.69 -28.63 15.41
N VAL A 102 -37.47 -29.80 16.01
CA VAL A 102 -36.61 -29.98 17.19
C VAL A 102 -35.13 -29.75 16.88
N TYR A 103 -34.68 -30.13 15.67
CA TYR A 103 -33.28 -29.98 15.25
C TYR A 103 -33.00 -28.64 14.55
N ALA A 104 -34.04 -27.98 14.04
CA ALA A 104 -33.93 -26.62 13.50
C ALA A 104 -33.53 -25.61 14.59
N ALA A 105 -34.12 -25.69 15.79
CA ALA A 105 -33.79 -24.77 16.88
C ALA A 105 -32.35 -24.93 17.39
N THR A 106 -31.87 -26.17 17.53
CA THR A 106 -30.51 -26.46 18.04
C THR A 106 -29.42 -26.20 17.00
N SER A 107 -29.70 -26.43 15.72
CA SER A 107 -28.74 -26.10 14.65
C SER A 107 -28.54 -24.59 14.49
N VAL A 108 -29.59 -23.78 14.65
CA VAL A 108 -29.49 -22.31 14.60
C VAL A 108 -28.60 -21.78 15.71
N THR A 109 -28.72 -22.29 16.94
CA THR A 109 -27.89 -21.84 18.07
C THR A 109 -26.43 -22.22 17.88
N ILE A 110 -26.14 -23.43 17.37
CA ILE A 110 -24.78 -23.88 17.07
C ILE A 110 -24.13 -23.01 15.97
N ILE A 111 -24.87 -22.71 14.91
CA ILE A 111 -24.38 -21.84 13.83
C ILE A 111 -24.10 -20.44 14.37
N LEU A 112 -24.98 -19.88 15.20
CA LEU A 112 -24.79 -18.56 15.80
C LEU A 112 -23.52 -18.52 16.67
N VAL A 113 -23.29 -19.54 17.50
CA VAL A 113 -22.09 -19.67 18.33
C VAL A 113 -20.83 -19.81 17.46
N ALA A 114 -20.89 -20.61 16.39
CA ALA A 114 -19.77 -20.77 15.48
C ALA A 114 -19.43 -19.46 14.75
N VAL A 115 -20.43 -18.67 14.34
CA VAL A 115 -20.23 -17.36 13.71
C VAL A 115 -19.60 -16.37 14.70
N ILE A 116 -20.08 -16.32 15.95
CA ILE A 116 -19.51 -15.46 16.98
C ILE A 116 -18.05 -15.87 17.28
N ALA A 117 -17.79 -17.17 17.43
CA ALA A 117 -16.45 -17.69 17.65
C ALA A 117 -15.52 -17.34 16.47
N PHE A 118 -16.00 -17.49 15.23
CA PHE A 118 -15.24 -17.13 14.03
C PHE A 118 -14.91 -15.62 14.00
N ILE A 119 -15.86 -14.74 14.35
CA ILE A 119 -15.63 -13.30 14.43
C ILE A 119 -14.58 -12.95 15.50
N LEU A 120 -14.58 -13.67 16.63
CA LEU A 120 -13.61 -13.46 17.71
C LEU A 120 -12.21 -14.00 17.36
N PHE A 121 -12.12 -15.18 16.73
CA PHE A 121 -10.83 -15.80 16.37
C PHE A 121 -10.19 -15.19 15.13
N MET A 122 -11.00 -14.64 14.21
CA MET A 122 -10.51 -14.07 12.96
C MET A 122 -10.30 -12.56 13.04
N GLN A 123 -10.21 -11.99 14.25
CA GLN A 123 -9.80 -10.61 14.43
C GLN A 123 -8.40 -10.44 13.82
N PRO A 124 -8.22 -9.51 12.87
CA PRO A 124 -6.88 -9.24 12.35
C PRO A 124 -6.01 -8.86 13.55
N SER A 125 -4.88 -9.57 13.72
CA SER A 125 -3.90 -9.23 14.75
C SER A 125 -3.70 -7.71 14.70
N PRO A 126 -3.82 -7.00 15.83
CA PRO A 126 -3.64 -5.56 15.83
C PRO A 126 -2.27 -5.28 15.24
N LYS A 127 -2.26 -4.77 14.00
CA LYS A 127 -1.01 -4.43 13.33
C LYS A 127 -0.28 -3.46 14.24
N HIS A 128 1.00 -3.76 14.45
CA HIS A 128 1.87 -3.01 15.32
C HIS A 128 1.71 -1.51 15.03
N SER A 129 1.10 -0.79 15.97
CA SER A 129 0.89 0.64 15.84
C SER A 129 2.20 1.31 16.22
N TYR A 130 2.93 1.77 15.22
CA TYR A 130 4.22 2.44 15.44
C TYR A 130 4.05 3.62 16.38
N THR A 131 4.94 3.71 17.35
CA THR A 131 4.99 4.82 18.30
C THR A 131 5.52 6.07 17.59
N LYS A 132 5.19 7.26 18.12
CA LYS A 132 5.72 8.53 17.59
C LYS A 132 7.25 8.56 17.58
N ALA A 133 7.90 7.86 18.52
CA ALA A 133 9.35 7.75 18.58
C ALA A 133 9.91 6.92 17.42
N GLU A 134 9.29 5.80 17.09
CA GLU A 134 9.69 4.96 15.95
C GLU A 134 9.48 5.68 14.62
N ILE A 135 8.37 6.41 14.47
CA ILE A 135 8.11 7.22 13.27
C ILE A 135 9.17 8.30 13.11
N LYS A 136 9.54 8.98 14.22
CA LYS A 136 10.59 10.00 14.20
C LYS A 136 11.95 9.42 13.82
N LEU A 137 12.30 8.27 14.38
CA LEU A 137 13.55 7.58 14.07
C LEU A 137 13.59 7.15 12.60
N ALA A 138 12.50 6.61 12.07
CA ALA A 138 12.38 6.26 10.66
C ALA A 138 12.54 7.49 9.75
N GLN A 139 12.00 8.64 10.15
CA GLN A 139 12.14 9.89 9.41
C GLN A 139 13.59 10.41 9.41
N GLU A 140 14.28 10.33 10.55
CA GLU A 140 15.71 10.66 10.63
C GLU A 140 16.56 9.73 9.73
N GLN A 141 16.26 8.44 9.70
CA GLN A 141 16.93 7.49 8.79
C GLN A 141 16.67 7.79 7.31
N LEU A 142 15.44 8.20 6.99
CA LEU A 142 15.05 8.58 5.62
C LEU A 142 15.82 9.84 5.16
N GLU A 143 15.92 10.86 6.01
CA GLU A 143 16.70 12.07 5.74
C GLU A 143 18.18 11.74 5.49
N GLN A 144 18.77 10.88 6.32
CA GLN A 144 20.14 10.40 6.11
C GLN A 144 20.31 9.67 4.77
N SER A 145 19.34 8.82 4.41
CA SER A 145 19.35 8.10 3.13
C SER A 145 19.32 9.06 1.94
N PHE A 146 18.48 10.09 2.00
CA PHE A 146 18.43 11.12 0.96
C PHE A 146 19.72 11.94 0.90
N ALA A 147 20.34 12.24 2.03
CA ALA A 147 21.62 12.95 2.07
C ALA A 147 22.74 12.12 1.39
N ILE A 148 22.77 10.81 1.62
CA ILE A 148 23.72 9.90 0.96
C ILE A 148 23.48 9.89 -0.55
N VAL A 149 22.21 9.74 -0.97
CA VAL A 149 21.83 9.74 -2.40
C VAL A 149 22.25 11.05 -3.06
N GLY A 150 21.96 12.19 -2.44
CA GLY A 150 22.37 13.50 -2.94
C GLY A 150 23.88 13.64 -3.08
N LYS A 151 24.65 13.11 -2.12
CA LYS A 151 26.11 13.10 -2.19
C LYS A 151 26.63 12.25 -3.35
N VAL A 152 26.07 11.05 -3.55
CA VAL A 152 26.45 10.17 -4.67
C VAL A 152 26.12 10.84 -6.00
N PHE A 153 24.95 11.45 -6.15
CA PHE A 153 24.59 12.18 -7.36
C PHE A 153 25.53 13.35 -7.64
N GLY A 154 25.90 14.15 -6.63
CA GLY A 154 26.86 15.24 -6.81
C GLY A 154 28.25 14.75 -7.19
N GLU A 155 28.70 13.61 -6.66
CA GLU A 155 29.98 13.01 -7.04
C GLU A 155 29.94 12.47 -8.48
N VAL A 156 28.84 11.83 -8.87
CA VAL A 156 28.61 11.34 -10.25
C VAL A 156 28.57 12.51 -11.23
N GLU A 157 27.85 13.58 -10.93
CA GLU A 157 27.79 14.79 -11.77
C GLU A 157 29.18 15.39 -11.96
N THR A 158 29.94 15.53 -10.87
CA THR A 158 31.32 16.06 -10.93
C THR A 158 32.23 15.17 -11.77
N LYS A 159 32.16 13.84 -11.63
CA LYS A 159 32.94 12.91 -12.47
C LYS A 159 32.49 12.94 -13.92
N LEU A 160 31.18 13.01 -14.18
CA LEU A 160 30.65 13.08 -15.53
C LEU A 160 31.13 14.36 -16.22
N ASP A 161 31.09 15.50 -15.56
CA ASP A 161 31.48 16.78 -16.15
C ASP A 161 33.01 16.91 -16.35
N LYS A 162 33.79 16.61 -15.30
CA LYS A 162 35.24 16.81 -15.33
C LYS A 162 35.99 15.69 -16.04
N ASP A 163 35.66 14.44 -15.76
CA ASP A 163 36.39 13.32 -16.36
C ASP A 163 35.79 12.94 -17.69
N VAL A 164 34.47 12.72 -17.79
CA VAL A 164 33.90 12.21 -19.04
C VAL A 164 33.74 13.31 -20.08
N MET A 165 32.97 14.36 -19.79
CA MET A 165 32.67 15.42 -20.75
C MET A 165 33.93 16.17 -21.14
N THR A 166 34.69 16.70 -20.18
CA THR A 166 35.85 17.53 -20.52
C THR A 166 37.00 16.72 -21.13
N LYS A 167 37.39 15.59 -20.51
CA LYS A 167 38.61 14.86 -20.91
C LYS A 167 38.37 13.90 -22.09
N HIS A 168 37.21 13.24 -22.12
CA HIS A 168 36.93 12.18 -23.11
C HIS A 168 36.04 12.66 -24.27
N VAL A 169 35.31 13.76 -24.13
CA VAL A 169 34.47 14.31 -25.23
C VAL A 169 35.05 15.61 -25.78
N SER A 170 35.12 16.66 -24.98
CA SER A 170 35.49 18.02 -25.43
C SER A 170 36.93 18.09 -25.93
N LYS A 171 37.88 17.46 -25.23
CA LYS A 171 39.31 17.50 -25.60
C LYS A 171 39.61 16.78 -26.93
N PRO A 172 39.11 15.56 -27.20
CA PRO A 172 39.24 14.94 -28.52
C PRO A 172 38.52 15.71 -29.63
N LEU A 173 37.33 16.25 -29.37
CA LEU A 173 36.59 17.07 -30.34
C LEU A 173 37.39 18.31 -30.76
N ASN A 174 37.89 19.08 -29.80
CA ASN A 174 38.71 20.26 -30.09
C ASN A 174 40.00 19.90 -30.85
N LYS A 175 40.62 18.75 -30.55
CA LYS A 175 41.76 18.25 -31.34
C LYS A 175 41.36 17.93 -32.78
N GLY A 176 40.21 17.28 -32.99
CA GLY A 176 39.71 16.96 -34.32
C GLY A 176 39.39 18.22 -35.14
N LEU A 177 38.73 19.21 -34.52
CA LEU A 177 38.43 20.49 -35.14
C LEU A 177 39.69 21.28 -35.49
N ASN A 178 40.67 21.34 -34.59
CA ASN A 178 41.95 21.98 -34.87
C ASN A 178 42.72 21.28 -35.99
N PHE A 179 42.73 19.94 -36.02
CA PHE A 179 43.35 19.19 -37.11
C PHE A 179 42.70 19.49 -38.47
N LEU A 180 41.37 19.55 -38.53
CA LEU A 180 40.65 19.92 -39.74
C LEU A 180 40.96 21.37 -40.16
N ASN A 181 41.03 22.29 -39.21
CA ASN A 181 41.39 23.68 -39.48
C ASN A 181 42.83 23.81 -40.04
N ASP A 182 43.78 23.14 -39.41
CA ASP A 182 45.18 23.16 -39.85
C ASP A 182 45.35 22.52 -41.24
N TYR A 183 44.58 21.47 -41.55
CA TYR A 183 44.67 20.75 -42.82
C TYR A 183 43.87 21.40 -43.97
N LEU A 184 42.74 22.05 -43.69
CA LEU A 184 41.84 22.63 -44.70
C LEU A 184 42.02 24.14 -44.89
N ILE A 185 42.46 24.87 -43.87
CA ILE A 185 42.59 26.34 -43.89
C ILE A 185 44.07 26.77 -43.82
N GLY A 186 44.96 25.94 -43.25
CA GLY A 186 46.39 26.23 -43.07
C GLY A 186 47.34 25.66 -44.12
N GLY A 187 46.83 25.16 -45.26
CA GLY A 187 47.61 24.69 -46.42
C GLY A 187 47.67 25.71 -47.55
#